data_AF-A0A9X3PEZ2-F1
#
_entry.id   AF-A0A9X3PEZ2-F1
#
_cell.length_a   1.000
_cell.length_b   1.000
_cell.length_c   1.000
_cell.angle_alpha   90.00
_cell.angle_beta   90.00
_cell.angle_gamma   90.00
#
_symmetry.space_group_name_H-M   'P 1'
#
loop_
_entity.id
_entity.type
_entity.pdbx_description
1 polymer ?
#
loop_
_entity_poly.entity_id
_entity_poly.type
_entity_poly.pdbx_seq_one_letter_code
_entity_poly.pdbx_strand_id
1 'polypeptide(L)'
;MSNTMPIADRRRAGSLVLAGAATACAAIAIAAVGTFQTTQAATGYNPLTPALGFNAFVEDQTLLASTESEGGIATGGNLVLGTYNVNIHDASTFTAPGDSVPSSLVVGGRIDFAQAQAGAVVQVHDYVKVGDLTGTDVLNTDSNNASVNTRLVVAGADYNSTPRVELNLQQPLASVGPTSPIDFDAAFAELRSNAADLYACEAHEIAMTNDQAATVPKGEVQPGEQIRITLEPGVTNILNVTGEDLNSMGDLVFLTQPDADTPLLINVDTSGTGGEMEWDVKSQAGISGNQAPYIIWNFNDTTRLRLTGGDTVEGSILAPDADYSDISPTNVEGQIVARNANLGEVGENGGEIHDFPFAAEPACEAHILPSYDGSTGETTTGDSPSSPDGGTDGTTDGSTDGTTEDPTDGTTDGTTDGPDDPTDSDEYSGVRGDHLATTGSGLGAFVIGAASLVTVGAVAMFSARRRRTDEPD
;
A
#
# COMPACT_ATOMS: atom_id res chain seq x y z
N MET A 1 -15.04 -74.72 -23.32
CA MET A 1 -14.78 -76.18 -23.25
C MET A 1 -13.29 -76.41 -23.52
N SER A 2 -12.70 -77.44 -22.92
CA SER A 2 -11.43 -78.11 -23.25
C SER A 2 -10.14 -77.28 -23.48
N ASN A 3 -9.14 -77.53 -22.62
CA ASN A 3 -7.71 -77.35 -22.93
C ASN A 3 -7.29 -78.18 -24.16
N THR A 4 -6.25 -77.74 -24.89
CA THR A 4 -4.99 -78.52 -25.02
C THR A 4 -3.85 -77.75 -25.72
N MET A 5 -2.70 -77.66 -25.03
CA MET A 5 -1.35 -77.70 -25.63
C MET A 5 -1.06 -79.15 -26.10
N PRO A 6 -0.09 -79.46 -27.02
CA PRO A 6 1.32 -79.66 -26.58
C PRO A 6 2.45 -79.65 -27.67
N ILE A 7 3.68 -80.01 -27.24
CA ILE A 7 4.89 -80.46 -28.00
C ILE A 7 5.63 -79.33 -28.79
N ALA A 8 6.93 -78.99 -28.60
CA ALA A 8 8.15 -79.56 -27.99
C ALA A 8 9.13 -80.34 -28.94
N ASP A 9 10.35 -80.60 -28.44
CA ASP A 9 11.52 -81.25 -29.09
C ASP A 9 12.30 -80.37 -30.13
N ARG A 10 13.65 -80.37 -30.22
CA ARG A 10 14.72 -80.90 -29.33
C ARG A 10 16.14 -80.44 -29.75
N ARG A 11 17.14 -80.71 -28.88
CA ARG A 11 18.62 -80.82 -29.12
C ARG A 11 19.37 -79.46 -29.23
N ARG A 12 20.66 -79.37 -28.87
CA ARG A 12 21.64 -80.40 -28.43
C ARG A 12 22.63 -79.80 -27.41
N ALA A 13 23.27 -80.66 -26.60
CA ALA A 13 24.25 -80.25 -25.59
C ALA A 13 25.71 -80.34 -26.10
N GLY A 14 26.60 -79.60 -25.44
CA GLY A 14 28.06 -79.67 -25.51
C GLY A 14 28.65 -79.10 -24.21
N SER A 15 29.76 -79.65 -23.72
CA SER A 15 30.28 -79.43 -22.36
C SER A 15 31.77 -79.09 -22.34
N LEU A 16 32.33 -78.81 -21.14
CA LEU A 16 33.76 -78.57 -20.81
C LEU A 16 34.32 -77.17 -21.16
N VAL A 17 35.26 -76.58 -20.39
CA VAL A 17 35.64 -76.76 -18.96
C VAL A 17 36.45 -75.56 -18.43
N LEU A 18 36.44 -75.36 -17.09
CA LEU A 18 37.29 -74.54 -16.17
C LEU A 18 38.11 -73.30 -16.62
N ALA A 19 38.27 -72.42 -15.62
CA ALA A 19 39.26 -71.33 -15.44
C ALA A 19 39.06 -70.04 -16.27
N GLY A 20 39.35 -68.85 -15.74
CA GLY A 20 39.72 -68.54 -14.34
C GLY A 20 40.66 -67.35 -14.18
N ALA A 21 40.10 -66.13 -14.13
CA ALA A 21 40.76 -64.91 -13.67
C ALA A 21 39.70 -63.88 -13.27
N ALA A 22 40.01 -62.96 -12.36
CA ALA A 22 39.08 -61.92 -11.93
C ALA A 22 39.35 -60.59 -12.64
N THR A 23 38.28 -59.85 -12.98
CA THR A 23 38.37 -58.41 -13.23
C THR A 23 37.04 -57.76 -12.82
N ALA A 24 36.99 -57.24 -11.61
CA ALA A 24 35.82 -56.52 -11.09
C ALA A 24 35.85 -55.06 -11.56
N CYS A 25 35.36 -54.81 -12.78
CA CYS A 25 35.11 -53.46 -13.25
C CYS A 25 33.87 -52.89 -12.52
N ALA A 26 34.09 -52.31 -11.34
CA ALA A 26 33.07 -51.54 -10.64
C ALA A 26 32.78 -50.25 -11.42
N ALA A 27 31.74 -50.29 -12.25
CA ALA A 27 31.21 -49.11 -12.92
C ALA A 27 30.51 -48.22 -11.88
N ILE A 28 31.27 -47.30 -11.26
CA ILE A 28 30.71 -46.24 -10.41
C ILE A 28 29.99 -45.25 -11.34
N ALA A 29 28.71 -45.53 -11.58
CA ALA A 29 27.81 -44.55 -12.18
C ALA A 29 27.58 -43.44 -11.14
N ILE A 30 28.38 -42.38 -11.19
CA ILE A 30 28.12 -41.15 -10.43
C ILE A 30 26.85 -40.55 -11.02
N ALA A 31 25.72 -40.84 -10.38
CA ALA A 31 24.49 -40.11 -10.62
C ALA A 31 24.68 -38.69 -10.06
N ALA A 32 25.13 -37.78 -10.92
CA ALA A 32 25.06 -36.35 -10.66
C ALA A 32 23.57 -35.97 -10.62
N VAL A 33 22.97 -36.07 -9.43
CA VAL A 33 21.62 -35.60 -9.17
C VAL A 33 21.69 -34.07 -9.10
N GLY A 34 21.74 -33.46 -10.29
CA GLY A 34 21.54 -32.02 -10.42
C GLY A 34 20.16 -31.69 -9.87
N THR A 35 20.13 -30.97 -8.75
CA THR A 35 18.90 -30.40 -8.21
C THR A 35 18.48 -29.26 -9.11
N PHE A 36 17.73 -29.61 -10.17
CA PHE A 36 16.95 -28.63 -10.92
C PHE A 36 15.97 -27.98 -9.94
N GLN A 37 16.32 -26.79 -9.44
CA GLN A 37 15.33 -25.91 -8.84
C GLN A 37 14.40 -25.49 -9.97
N THR A 38 13.23 -26.11 -10.01
CA THR A 38 12.12 -25.59 -10.81
C THR A 38 11.79 -24.21 -10.28
N THR A 39 11.98 -23.18 -11.09
CA THR A 39 11.45 -21.85 -10.80
C THR A 39 9.96 -21.98 -10.58
N GLN A 40 9.52 -21.74 -9.35
CA GLN A 40 8.12 -21.47 -9.09
C GLN A 40 7.94 -20.01 -9.47
N ALA A 41 7.25 -19.77 -10.59
CA ALA A 41 6.81 -18.42 -10.93
C ALA A 41 6.02 -17.87 -9.74
N ALA A 42 6.35 -16.65 -9.30
CA ALA A 42 5.64 -16.01 -8.21
C ALA A 42 4.19 -15.79 -8.64
N THR A 43 3.23 -16.19 -7.81
CA THR A 43 1.85 -15.81 -8.01
C THR A 43 1.70 -14.36 -7.61
N GLY A 44 1.32 -13.50 -8.55
CA GLY A 44 0.97 -12.12 -8.25
C GLY A 44 -0.16 -12.03 -7.23
N TYR A 45 -0.19 -10.93 -6.49
CA TYR A 45 -1.21 -10.64 -5.48
C TYR A 45 -1.42 -9.13 -5.38
N ASN A 46 -2.62 -8.70 -5.00
CA ASN A 46 -2.88 -7.30 -4.70
C ASN A 46 -2.43 -6.99 -3.25
N PRO A 47 -1.38 -6.16 -3.04
CA PRO A 47 -0.82 -5.90 -1.72
C PRO A 47 -1.75 -5.07 -0.82
N LEU A 48 -2.74 -4.39 -1.39
CA LEU A 48 -3.73 -3.57 -0.68
C LEU A 48 -5.03 -4.35 -0.36
N THR A 49 -5.07 -5.66 -0.61
CA THR A 49 -6.19 -6.53 -0.20
C THR A 49 -6.59 -6.36 1.29
N PRO A 50 -5.66 -6.21 2.26
CA PRO A 50 -6.03 -6.00 3.67
C PRO A 50 -6.66 -4.64 3.96
N ALA A 51 -6.53 -3.66 3.05
CA ALA A 51 -7.19 -2.36 3.15
C ALA A 51 -8.66 -2.38 2.64
N LEU A 52 -9.19 -3.55 2.28
CA LEU A 52 -10.62 -3.84 2.04
C LEU A 52 -11.36 -2.95 1.02
N GLY A 53 -10.64 -2.22 0.17
CA GLY A 53 -11.21 -1.28 -0.81
C GLY A 53 -11.63 0.06 -0.21
N PHE A 54 -11.04 0.50 0.90
CA PHE A 54 -11.15 1.88 1.38
C PHE A 54 -10.17 2.80 0.61
N ASN A 55 -10.58 4.05 0.33
CA ASN A 55 -9.71 5.08 -0.26
C ASN A 55 -8.60 5.49 0.72
N ALA A 56 -8.91 5.54 2.01
CA ALA A 56 -7.90 5.70 3.07
C ALA A 56 -8.10 4.64 4.16
N PHE A 57 -7.02 3.93 4.50
CA PHE A 57 -7.01 2.86 5.50
C PHE A 57 -5.86 3.09 6.48
N VAL A 58 -6.19 3.33 7.75
CA VAL A 58 -5.27 3.90 8.75
C VAL A 58 -5.27 3.05 10.03
N GLU A 59 -4.08 2.81 10.61
CA GLU A 59 -3.92 1.95 11.80
C GLU A 59 -4.37 2.67 13.09
N ASP A 60 -3.66 3.75 13.43
CA ASP A 60 -3.84 4.52 14.65
C ASP A 60 -4.88 5.65 14.42
N GLN A 61 -4.48 6.93 14.42
CA GLN A 61 -5.38 8.08 14.43
C GLN A 61 -5.55 8.71 13.03
N THR A 62 -6.78 9.10 12.70
CA THR A 62 -7.09 9.93 11.52
C THR A 62 -7.66 11.28 11.94
N LEU A 63 -7.14 12.35 11.35
CA LEU A 63 -7.75 13.68 11.32
C LEU A 63 -8.32 13.94 9.92
N LEU A 64 -9.62 14.23 9.84
CA LEU A 64 -10.30 14.65 8.61
C LEU A 64 -10.48 16.17 8.62
N ALA A 65 -9.45 16.93 8.22
CA ALA A 65 -9.38 18.36 8.47
C ALA A 65 -10.18 19.22 7.47
N SER A 66 -9.96 18.97 6.18
CA SER A 66 -10.45 19.76 5.03
C SER A 66 -10.58 18.87 3.78
N THR A 67 -11.31 19.34 2.75
CA THR A 67 -11.66 18.63 1.49
C THR A 67 -12.48 17.34 1.68
N GLU A 68 -12.21 16.30 0.90
CA GLU A 68 -13.12 15.16 0.69
C GLU A 68 -12.44 13.92 0.06
N SER A 69 -13.12 12.78 0.18
CA SER A 69 -12.76 11.51 -0.46
C SER A 69 -13.95 10.96 -1.25
N GLU A 70 -13.71 10.53 -2.48
CA GLU A 70 -14.71 9.95 -3.39
C GLU A 70 -15.28 8.62 -2.86
N GLY A 71 -14.42 7.78 -2.27
CA GLY A 71 -14.75 6.54 -1.58
C GLY A 71 -14.64 6.62 -0.05
N GLY A 72 -14.64 5.45 0.58
CA GLY A 72 -14.72 5.32 2.05
C GLY A 72 -13.38 5.47 2.78
N ILE A 73 -13.46 5.74 4.09
CA ILE A 73 -12.31 5.86 5.00
C ILE A 73 -12.45 4.91 6.19
N ALA A 74 -11.35 4.25 6.58
CA ALA A 74 -11.25 3.40 7.75
C ALA A 74 -10.05 3.80 8.64
N THR A 75 -10.26 3.93 9.95
CA THR A 75 -9.22 4.21 10.95
C THR A 75 -9.37 3.23 12.12
N GLY A 76 -8.30 2.57 12.54
CA GLY A 76 -8.35 1.58 13.63
C GLY A 76 -8.42 2.18 15.02
N GLY A 77 -7.71 3.29 15.24
CA GLY A 77 -7.79 4.11 16.44
C GLY A 77 -8.89 5.16 16.40
N ASN A 78 -8.57 6.39 16.81
CA ASN A 78 -9.56 7.45 17.02
C ASN A 78 -9.73 8.35 15.78
N LEU A 79 -10.92 8.92 15.63
CA LEU A 79 -11.23 9.90 14.58
C LEU A 79 -11.32 11.31 15.16
N VAL A 80 -10.51 12.23 14.64
CA VAL A 80 -10.58 13.67 14.93
C VAL A 80 -11.31 14.39 13.79
N LEU A 81 -12.27 15.25 14.13
CA LEU A 81 -13.16 15.88 13.14
C LEU A 81 -12.71 17.31 12.78
N GLY A 82 -12.58 17.58 11.48
CA GLY A 82 -12.61 18.90 10.87
C GLY A 82 -13.86 19.07 10.00
N THR A 83 -13.71 19.65 8.82
CA THR A 83 -14.82 19.79 7.85
C THR A 83 -14.49 19.01 6.59
N TYR A 84 -15.12 17.84 6.42
CA TYR A 84 -14.70 16.83 5.45
C TYR A 84 -15.90 16.07 4.87
N ASN A 85 -15.87 15.67 3.61
CA ASN A 85 -16.91 14.80 3.02
C ASN A 85 -16.35 13.41 2.69
N VAL A 86 -17.04 12.34 3.10
CA VAL A 86 -16.61 10.95 2.93
C VAL A 86 -17.58 10.22 1.99
N ASN A 87 -17.02 9.51 1.00
CA ASN A 87 -17.71 8.70 0.02
C ASN A 87 -18.62 9.51 -0.94
N ILE A 88 -18.18 10.70 -1.36
CA ILE A 88 -19.04 11.62 -2.12
C ILE A 88 -19.51 11.07 -3.48
N HIS A 89 -18.82 10.08 -4.04
CA HIS A 89 -19.14 9.43 -5.32
C HIS A 89 -19.73 8.02 -5.16
N ASP A 90 -20.17 7.66 -3.95
CA ASP A 90 -20.85 6.39 -3.63
C ASP A 90 -20.02 5.12 -3.95
N ALA A 91 -18.68 5.21 -3.89
CA ALA A 91 -17.75 4.16 -4.31
C ALA A 91 -17.53 3.02 -3.29
N SER A 92 -17.86 3.23 -2.01
CA SER A 92 -17.59 2.28 -0.92
C SER A 92 -18.17 0.88 -1.15
N THR A 93 -17.34 -0.15 -1.10
CA THR A 93 -17.77 -1.55 -1.27
C THR A 93 -17.87 -2.34 0.03
N PHE A 94 -17.12 -1.98 1.08
CA PHE A 94 -17.11 -2.72 2.35
C PHE A 94 -18.47 -2.64 3.05
N THR A 95 -19.11 -3.80 3.29
CA THR A 95 -20.39 -3.89 4.02
C THR A 95 -20.19 -4.67 5.31
N ALA A 96 -20.43 -4.02 6.45
CA ALA A 96 -20.24 -4.63 7.76
C ALA A 96 -21.25 -5.80 8.03
N PRO A 97 -20.89 -6.80 8.85
CA PRO A 97 -21.74 -7.98 9.08
C PRO A 97 -23.12 -7.65 9.68
N GLY A 98 -24.16 -7.82 8.87
CA GLY A 98 -25.56 -7.63 9.27
C GLY A 98 -26.26 -6.42 8.62
N ASP A 99 -25.49 -5.55 7.95
CA ASP A 99 -26.03 -4.43 7.19
C ASP A 99 -26.35 -4.82 5.73
N SER A 100 -26.93 -3.86 5.00
CA SER A 100 -27.27 -3.97 3.57
C SER A 100 -26.91 -2.72 2.77
N VAL A 101 -26.02 -1.90 3.34
CA VAL A 101 -25.53 -0.61 2.86
C VAL A 101 -24.04 -0.56 3.19
N PRO A 102 -23.15 -0.07 2.30
CA PRO A 102 -21.73 0.03 2.59
C PRO A 102 -21.46 0.86 3.85
N SER A 103 -20.36 0.57 4.52
CA SER A 103 -19.87 1.35 5.66
C SER A 103 -18.72 2.23 5.20
N SER A 104 -19.05 3.42 4.71
CA SER A 104 -18.10 4.39 4.15
C SER A 104 -17.21 5.07 5.19
N LEU A 105 -17.56 5.01 6.47
CA LEU A 105 -16.70 5.45 7.56
C LEU A 105 -16.62 4.37 8.66
N VAL A 106 -15.42 3.85 8.90
CA VAL A 106 -15.17 2.89 10.01
C VAL A 106 -14.14 3.47 10.98
N VAL A 107 -14.51 3.53 12.26
CA VAL A 107 -13.66 3.99 13.37
C VAL A 107 -13.55 2.85 14.37
N GLY A 108 -12.39 2.21 14.50
CA GLY A 108 -12.17 1.10 15.44
C GLY A 108 -12.12 1.55 16.91
N GLY A 109 -11.68 2.78 17.17
CA GLY A 109 -11.74 3.47 18.46
C GLY A 109 -13.00 4.34 18.62
N ARG A 110 -12.82 5.57 19.13
CA ARG A 110 -13.89 6.56 19.32
C ARG A 110 -13.74 7.78 18.40
N ILE A 111 -14.78 8.59 18.33
CA ILE A 111 -14.68 9.97 17.84
C ILE A 111 -14.11 10.85 18.96
N ASP A 112 -13.01 11.57 18.70
CA ASP A 112 -12.41 12.49 19.66
C ASP A 112 -12.92 13.93 19.46
N PHE A 113 -14.09 14.20 20.02
CA PHE A 113 -14.69 15.53 20.05
C PHE A 113 -13.91 16.57 20.88
N ALA A 114 -12.93 16.17 21.69
CA ALA A 114 -12.12 17.12 22.46
C ALA A 114 -10.96 17.71 21.63
N GLN A 115 -10.55 17.00 20.57
CA GLN A 115 -9.54 17.46 19.60
C GLN A 115 -10.17 18.02 18.31
N ALA A 116 -11.48 17.85 18.11
CA ALA A 116 -12.20 18.31 16.92
C ALA A 116 -12.15 19.84 16.73
N GLN A 117 -12.10 20.28 15.46
CA GLN A 117 -12.11 21.70 15.09
C GLN A 117 -13.42 22.38 15.53
N ALA A 118 -13.33 23.67 15.84
CA ALA A 118 -14.49 24.46 16.25
C ALA A 118 -15.50 24.60 15.10
N GLY A 119 -16.66 23.95 15.23
CA GLY A 119 -17.69 23.92 14.19
C GLY A 119 -17.64 22.71 13.25
N ALA A 120 -16.71 21.78 13.45
CA ALA A 120 -16.49 20.60 12.61
C ALA A 120 -17.76 19.83 12.23
N VAL A 121 -17.84 19.46 10.95
CA VAL A 121 -18.87 18.58 10.38
C VAL A 121 -18.19 17.65 9.39
N VAL A 122 -18.17 16.34 9.70
CA VAL A 122 -17.84 15.31 8.71
C VAL A 122 -19.14 14.80 8.10
N GLN A 123 -19.32 14.99 6.80
CA GLN A 123 -20.47 14.46 6.05
C GLN A 123 -20.13 13.07 5.52
N VAL A 124 -21.06 12.13 5.65
CA VAL A 124 -20.85 10.71 5.29
C VAL A 124 -21.99 10.25 4.39
N HIS A 125 -21.66 9.73 3.21
CA HIS A 125 -22.65 9.35 2.21
C HIS A 125 -23.30 7.96 2.41
N ASP A 126 -22.83 7.18 3.38
CA ASP A 126 -23.24 5.79 3.59
C ASP A 126 -23.23 5.46 5.10
N TYR A 127 -23.16 4.20 5.53
CA TYR A 127 -23.16 3.86 6.96
C TYR A 127 -21.83 4.20 7.66
N VAL A 128 -21.92 4.55 8.94
CA VAL A 128 -20.77 4.71 9.85
C VAL A 128 -20.71 3.57 10.88
N LYS A 129 -19.49 3.17 11.26
CA LYS A 129 -19.20 2.24 12.35
C LYS A 129 -18.23 2.89 13.35
N VAL A 130 -18.50 2.73 14.64
CA VAL A 130 -17.65 3.23 15.73
C VAL A 130 -17.49 2.16 16.81
N GLY A 131 -16.25 1.80 17.14
CA GLY A 131 -15.92 0.77 18.13
C GLY A 131 -16.23 1.17 19.56
N ASP A 132 -15.98 2.44 19.92
CA ASP A 132 -16.30 3.02 21.22
C ASP A 132 -17.15 4.29 21.09
N LEU A 133 -18.38 4.24 21.60
CA LEU A 133 -19.30 5.39 21.64
C LEU A 133 -19.15 6.24 22.91
N THR A 134 -18.10 6.05 23.72
CA THR A 134 -17.84 6.88 24.90
C THR A 134 -17.70 8.36 24.51
N GLY A 135 -18.60 9.21 25.02
CA GLY A 135 -18.68 10.63 24.68
C GLY A 135 -19.47 10.95 23.40
N THR A 136 -20.07 9.95 22.75
CA THR A 136 -20.86 10.09 21.52
C THR A 136 -22.32 9.68 21.73
N ASP A 137 -23.26 10.59 21.45
CA ASP A 137 -24.68 10.25 21.28
C ASP A 137 -24.99 10.02 19.80
N VAL A 138 -25.69 8.92 19.49
CA VAL A 138 -26.13 8.56 18.13
C VAL A 138 -27.62 8.90 18.00
N LEU A 139 -27.94 9.87 17.15
CA LEU A 139 -29.28 10.47 17.05
C LEU A 139 -29.85 10.33 15.64
N ASN A 140 -31.11 9.90 15.53
CA ASN A 140 -31.90 9.90 14.28
C ASN A 140 -33.27 10.59 14.47
N THR A 141 -33.39 11.38 15.54
CA THR A 141 -34.59 12.12 15.93
C THR A 141 -34.16 13.51 16.38
N ASP A 142 -34.86 14.55 15.93
CA ASP A 142 -34.53 15.95 16.27
C ASP A 142 -35.20 16.41 17.59
N SER A 143 -34.86 17.62 18.03
CA SER A 143 -35.41 18.24 19.25
C SER A 143 -36.92 18.55 19.17
N ASN A 144 -37.56 18.37 17.99
CA ASN A 144 -39.02 18.43 17.79
C ASN A 144 -39.68 17.03 17.80
N ASN A 145 -38.90 15.97 18.05
CA ASN A 145 -39.30 14.57 17.95
C ASN A 145 -39.65 14.12 16.51
N ALA A 146 -39.10 14.78 15.48
CA ALA A 146 -39.21 14.37 14.08
C ALA A 146 -38.12 13.35 13.72
N SER A 147 -38.47 12.33 12.93
CA SER A 147 -37.52 11.37 12.37
C SER A 147 -36.64 12.05 11.31
N VAL A 148 -35.32 11.87 11.42
CA VAL A 148 -34.30 12.54 10.61
C VAL A 148 -33.13 11.59 10.31
N ASN A 149 -32.20 12.02 9.46
CA ASN A 149 -30.96 11.28 9.17
C ASN A 149 -30.13 11.03 10.44
N THR A 150 -29.23 10.07 10.39
CA THR A 150 -28.38 9.73 11.54
C THR A 150 -27.24 10.73 11.71
N ARG A 151 -27.00 11.15 12.94
CA ARG A 151 -25.88 12.01 13.35
C ARG A 151 -25.22 11.45 14.60
N LEU A 152 -23.91 11.64 14.70
CA LEU A 152 -23.11 11.33 15.87
C LEU A 152 -22.62 12.66 16.45
N VAL A 153 -23.05 12.98 17.67
CA VAL A 153 -22.79 14.25 18.35
C VAL A 153 -22.12 14.03 19.70
N VAL A 154 -21.56 15.10 20.29
CA VAL A 154 -21.09 15.09 21.67
C VAL A 154 -22.21 14.63 22.62
N ALA A 155 -21.94 13.68 23.49
CA ALA A 155 -22.94 13.14 24.41
C ALA A 155 -23.62 14.24 25.26
N GLY A 156 -24.95 14.26 25.25
CA GLY A 156 -25.80 15.27 25.88
C GLY A 156 -26.12 16.49 25.01
N ALA A 157 -25.68 16.55 23.75
CA ALA A 157 -25.95 17.67 22.84
C ALA A 157 -27.21 17.47 21.95
N ASP A 158 -27.77 18.59 21.46
CA ASP A 158 -28.88 18.59 20.50
C ASP A 158 -28.46 18.07 19.11
N TYR A 159 -29.42 17.50 18.37
CA TYR A 159 -29.23 16.93 17.01
C TYR A 159 -28.52 17.85 15.99
N ASN A 160 -28.56 19.18 16.18
CA ASN A 160 -27.94 20.17 15.28
C ASN A 160 -26.59 20.72 15.81
N SER A 161 -26.01 20.16 16.86
CA SER A 161 -24.73 20.63 17.40
C SER A 161 -23.56 20.45 16.43
N THR A 162 -22.47 21.13 16.75
CA THR A 162 -21.12 20.90 16.23
C THR A 162 -20.15 20.87 17.41
N PRO A 163 -19.06 20.07 17.38
CA PRO A 163 -18.66 19.14 16.32
C PRO A 163 -19.63 17.96 16.14
N ARG A 164 -19.70 17.38 14.92
CA ARG A 164 -20.50 16.17 14.63
C ARG A 164 -20.03 15.39 13.40
N VAL A 165 -20.45 14.13 13.29
CA VAL A 165 -20.57 13.40 12.02
C VAL A 165 -22.04 13.40 11.60
N GLU A 166 -22.34 13.57 10.31
CA GLU A 166 -23.70 13.51 9.78
C GLU A 166 -23.84 12.70 8.50
N LEU A 167 -24.89 11.88 8.43
CA LEU A 167 -25.15 11.02 7.29
C LEU A 167 -26.18 11.64 6.33
N ASN A 168 -26.05 11.35 5.04
CA ASN A 168 -27.06 11.69 4.03
C ASN A 168 -28.37 10.86 4.18
N LEU A 169 -28.37 9.84 5.04
CA LEU A 169 -29.42 8.84 5.24
C LEU A 169 -29.74 8.57 6.73
N GLN A 170 -30.76 7.75 6.99
CA GLN A 170 -31.05 7.22 8.33
C GLN A 170 -30.52 5.79 8.48
N GLN A 171 -29.43 5.64 9.23
CA GLN A 171 -28.86 4.36 9.65
C GLN A 171 -29.52 3.89 10.97
N PRO A 172 -29.86 2.58 11.13
CA PRO A 172 -30.35 2.04 12.39
C PRO A 172 -29.34 2.24 13.54
N LEU A 173 -29.75 2.90 14.63
CA LEU A 173 -28.84 3.30 15.72
C LEU A 173 -27.98 2.14 16.27
N ALA A 174 -28.58 0.97 16.46
CA ALA A 174 -27.90 -0.23 16.97
C ALA A 174 -26.89 -0.87 15.99
N SER A 175 -26.78 -0.36 14.75
CA SER A 175 -25.75 -0.76 13.78
C SER A 175 -24.54 0.18 13.78
N VAL A 176 -24.64 1.36 14.41
CA VAL A 176 -23.53 2.35 14.43
C VAL A 176 -22.43 1.91 15.37
N GLY A 177 -22.78 1.43 16.57
CA GLY A 177 -21.81 0.94 17.54
C GLY A 177 -22.41 0.63 18.91
N PRO A 178 -21.58 0.23 19.90
CA PRO A 178 -20.14 -0.01 19.77
C PRO A 178 -19.83 -1.26 18.91
N THR A 179 -19.07 -1.09 17.82
CA THR A 179 -18.65 -2.19 16.95
C THR A 179 -17.40 -1.82 16.13
N SER A 180 -16.38 -2.69 16.14
CA SER A 180 -15.30 -2.66 15.15
C SER A 180 -15.40 -3.92 14.29
N PRO A 181 -15.76 -3.81 12.99
CA PRO A 181 -15.92 -4.95 12.10
C PRO A 181 -14.63 -5.33 11.34
N ILE A 182 -13.51 -4.67 11.62
CA ILE A 182 -12.20 -4.84 10.95
C ILE A 182 -11.15 -5.16 12.02
N ASP A 183 -10.28 -6.13 11.73
CA ASP A 183 -9.12 -6.49 12.54
C ASP A 183 -7.90 -5.71 12.01
N PHE A 184 -7.74 -4.48 12.51
CA PHE A 184 -6.68 -3.56 12.04
C PHE A 184 -5.28 -4.08 12.38
N ASP A 185 -5.07 -4.65 13.57
CA ASP A 185 -3.81 -5.29 13.98
C ASP A 185 -3.37 -6.36 12.95
N ALA A 186 -4.29 -7.23 12.55
CA ALA A 186 -4.00 -8.26 11.54
C ALA A 186 -3.79 -7.66 10.14
N ALA A 187 -4.62 -6.70 9.73
CA ALA A 187 -4.51 -6.05 8.43
C ALA A 187 -3.19 -5.30 8.26
N PHE A 188 -2.75 -4.54 9.27
CA PHE A 188 -1.48 -3.80 9.22
C PHE A 188 -0.25 -4.69 9.41
N ALA A 189 -0.36 -5.82 10.11
CA ALA A 189 0.69 -6.84 10.07
C ALA A 189 0.89 -7.40 8.65
N GLU A 190 -0.19 -7.60 7.88
CA GLU A 190 -0.11 -8.05 6.48
C GLU A 190 0.37 -6.93 5.54
N LEU A 191 -0.12 -5.69 5.69
CA LEU A 191 0.31 -4.54 4.88
C LEU A 191 1.81 -4.23 5.05
N ARG A 192 2.36 -4.37 6.26
CA ARG A 192 3.82 -4.27 6.51
C ARG A 192 4.60 -5.40 5.85
N SER A 193 4.11 -6.64 5.89
CA SER A 193 4.75 -7.75 5.16
C SER A 193 4.74 -7.48 3.67
N ASN A 194 3.60 -7.05 3.13
CA ASN A 194 3.44 -6.73 1.71
C ASN A 194 4.40 -5.60 1.27
N ALA A 195 4.53 -4.54 2.07
CA ALA A 195 5.50 -3.47 1.79
C ALA A 195 6.95 -3.96 1.77
N ALA A 196 7.32 -4.85 2.70
CA ALA A 196 8.67 -5.40 2.79
C ALA A 196 8.98 -6.40 1.65
N ASP A 197 8.02 -7.25 1.30
CA ASP A 197 8.13 -8.20 0.19
C ASP A 197 8.22 -7.48 -1.17
N LEU A 198 7.50 -6.35 -1.34
CA LEU A 198 7.64 -5.44 -2.49
C LEU A 198 8.98 -4.68 -2.47
N TYR A 199 9.49 -4.28 -1.31
CA TYR A 199 10.78 -3.58 -1.23
C TYR A 199 11.97 -4.52 -1.53
N ALA A 200 11.84 -5.81 -1.24
CA ALA A 200 12.79 -6.85 -1.62
C ALA A 200 12.66 -7.33 -3.09
N CYS A 201 11.77 -6.71 -3.86
CA CYS A 201 11.46 -7.07 -5.24
C CYS A 201 12.46 -6.39 -6.20
N GLU A 202 13.42 -7.16 -6.74
CA GLU A 202 14.45 -6.66 -7.68
C GLU A 202 14.26 -7.19 -9.12
N ALA A 203 13.16 -7.89 -9.43
CA ALA A 203 12.93 -8.46 -10.76
C ALA A 203 12.33 -7.41 -11.71
N HIS A 204 12.91 -7.24 -12.91
CA HIS A 204 12.50 -6.20 -13.87
C HIS A 204 12.62 -4.76 -13.32
N GLU A 205 13.75 -4.47 -12.66
CA GLU A 205 14.16 -3.09 -12.37
C GLU A 205 14.31 -2.29 -13.69
N ILE A 206 13.59 -1.17 -13.78
CA ILE A 206 13.61 -0.28 -14.94
C ILE A 206 14.60 0.87 -14.73
N ALA A 207 15.37 1.19 -15.77
CA ALA A 207 16.34 2.28 -15.70
C ALA A 207 15.66 3.66 -15.83
N MET A 208 15.92 4.55 -14.87
CA MET A 208 15.74 5.99 -15.08
C MET A 208 16.67 6.47 -16.22
N THR A 209 16.13 7.27 -17.13
CA THR A 209 16.92 7.90 -18.20
C THR A 209 16.57 9.38 -18.34
N ASN A 210 17.50 10.22 -18.79
CA ASN A 210 17.23 11.64 -19.03
C ASN A 210 16.93 11.96 -20.50
N ASP A 211 16.74 13.24 -20.81
CA ASP A 211 16.46 13.76 -22.17
C ASP A 211 17.52 13.46 -23.24
N GLN A 212 18.70 12.96 -22.87
CA GLN A 212 19.72 12.49 -23.82
C GLN A 212 19.74 10.95 -23.94
N ALA A 213 18.76 10.27 -23.35
CA ALA A 213 18.69 8.82 -23.17
C ALA A 213 19.92 8.23 -22.46
N ALA A 214 20.58 9.02 -21.61
CA ALA A 214 21.59 8.53 -20.68
C ALA A 214 20.91 8.00 -19.42
N THR A 215 21.37 6.87 -18.89
CA THR A 215 20.91 6.33 -17.61
C THR A 215 21.30 7.25 -16.47
N VAL A 216 20.35 7.49 -15.56
CA VAL A 216 20.56 8.22 -14.29
C VAL A 216 20.47 7.21 -13.15
N PRO A 217 21.54 6.99 -12.35
CA PRO A 217 21.47 6.11 -11.19
C PRO A 217 20.53 6.63 -10.08
N LYS A 218 19.98 5.73 -9.27
CA LYS A 218 19.32 6.07 -7.99
C LYS A 218 20.31 6.84 -7.10
N GLY A 219 19.87 7.96 -6.53
CA GLY A 219 20.67 8.89 -5.74
C GLY A 219 21.56 9.84 -6.56
N GLU A 220 21.43 9.88 -7.89
CA GLU A 220 22.19 10.76 -8.78
C GLU A 220 21.32 11.73 -9.61
N VAL A 221 19.99 11.76 -9.42
CA VAL A 221 19.09 12.70 -10.14
C VAL A 221 19.47 14.15 -9.85
N GLN A 222 19.70 14.95 -10.90
CA GLN A 222 20.08 16.36 -10.73
C GLN A 222 18.85 17.27 -10.55
N PRO A 223 18.95 18.38 -9.77
CA PRO A 223 17.83 19.31 -9.57
C PRO A 223 17.26 19.89 -10.87
N GLY A 224 16.00 19.57 -11.17
CA GLY A 224 15.29 19.95 -12.39
C GLY A 224 15.56 19.05 -13.60
N GLU A 225 16.14 17.86 -13.41
CA GLU A 225 16.35 16.89 -14.48
C GLU A 225 15.04 16.17 -14.85
N GLN A 226 14.72 16.15 -16.15
CA GLN A 226 13.60 15.39 -16.69
C GLN A 226 13.95 13.90 -16.69
N ILE A 227 13.28 13.12 -15.85
CA ILE A 227 13.48 11.67 -15.74
C ILE A 227 12.43 10.95 -16.58
N ARG A 228 12.84 9.92 -17.29
CA ARG A 228 12.06 9.21 -18.30
C ARG A 228 12.17 7.71 -18.06
N ILE A 229 11.02 7.04 -17.99
CA ILE A 229 10.92 5.59 -17.78
C ILE A 229 10.16 4.91 -18.92
N THR A 230 10.50 3.66 -19.19
CA THR A 230 9.83 2.78 -20.17
C THR A 230 9.45 1.49 -19.47
N LEU A 231 8.27 0.97 -19.74
CA LEU A 231 7.73 -0.23 -19.08
C LEU A 231 7.74 -1.41 -20.05
N GLU A 232 8.14 -2.58 -19.56
CA GLU A 232 8.07 -3.86 -20.26
C GLU A 232 6.68 -4.48 -20.06
N PRO A 233 5.96 -4.89 -21.14
CA PRO A 233 4.68 -5.59 -21.01
C PRO A 233 4.83 -7.07 -20.59
N GLY A 234 3.85 -7.56 -19.84
CA GLY A 234 3.76 -8.92 -19.32
C GLY A 234 4.52 -9.16 -17.99
N VAL A 235 5.01 -8.10 -17.33
CA VAL A 235 5.83 -8.17 -16.12
C VAL A 235 5.50 -7.06 -15.12
N THR A 236 5.85 -7.24 -13.85
CA THR A 236 5.85 -6.16 -12.85
C THR A 236 7.08 -5.30 -13.06
N ASN A 237 6.91 -4.04 -13.43
CA ASN A 237 8.01 -3.09 -13.61
C ASN A 237 8.38 -2.48 -12.26
N ILE A 238 9.67 -2.36 -11.96
CA ILE A 238 10.13 -1.87 -10.65
C ILE A 238 11.03 -0.66 -10.81
N LEU A 239 10.63 0.46 -10.21
CA LEU A 239 11.42 1.69 -10.14
C LEU A 239 11.93 1.89 -8.72
N ASN A 240 13.24 1.74 -8.52
CA ASN A 240 13.91 2.02 -7.25
C ASN A 240 14.44 3.46 -7.26
N VAL A 241 13.97 4.32 -6.34
CA VAL A 241 14.36 5.74 -6.21
C VAL A 241 14.63 6.09 -4.75
N THR A 242 15.26 7.24 -4.47
CA THR A 242 15.22 7.86 -3.14
C THR A 242 14.17 8.98 -3.06
N GLY A 243 13.80 9.39 -1.83
CA GLY A 243 12.98 10.59 -1.63
C GLY A 243 13.66 11.88 -2.13
N GLU A 244 15.00 11.95 -2.08
CA GLU A 244 15.76 13.06 -2.66
C GLU A 244 15.77 13.04 -4.19
N ASP A 245 15.80 11.86 -4.83
CA ASP A 245 15.65 11.74 -6.29
C ASP A 245 14.30 12.35 -6.73
N LEU A 246 13.19 11.88 -6.15
CA LEU A 246 11.83 12.34 -6.48
C LEU A 246 11.67 13.86 -6.31
N ASN A 247 12.17 14.43 -5.21
CA ASN A 247 12.13 15.87 -4.98
C ASN A 247 13.07 16.66 -5.90
N SER A 248 14.08 16.03 -6.48
CA SER A 248 15.04 16.64 -7.42
C SER A 248 14.59 16.60 -8.87
N MET A 249 13.69 15.68 -9.26
CA MET A 249 13.17 15.62 -10.64
C MET A 249 12.50 16.94 -11.06
N GLY A 250 12.59 17.27 -12.36
CA GLY A 250 11.71 18.27 -12.98
C GLY A 250 10.31 17.71 -13.22
N ASP A 251 10.27 16.50 -13.79
CA ASP A 251 9.07 15.73 -14.11
C ASP A 251 9.45 14.24 -14.31
N LEU A 252 8.48 13.35 -14.08
CA LEU A 252 8.60 11.90 -14.31
C LEU A 252 7.80 11.53 -15.56
N VAL A 253 8.50 11.24 -16.66
CA VAL A 253 7.91 11.04 -17.99
C VAL A 253 7.74 9.57 -18.31
N PHE A 254 6.49 9.17 -18.53
CA PHE A 254 6.11 7.81 -18.90
C PHE A 254 6.16 7.64 -20.42
N LEU A 255 7.21 6.97 -20.93
CA LEU A 255 7.33 6.59 -22.35
C LEU A 255 6.48 5.36 -22.70
N THR A 256 5.95 4.67 -21.69
CA THR A 256 4.91 3.64 -21.79
C THR A 256 4.03 3.78 -20.55
N GLN A 257 2.71 3.73 -20.73
CA GLN A 257 1.75 3.92 -19.64
C GLN A 257 1.61 2.64 -18.80
N PRO A 258 1.37 2.75 -17.48
CA PRO A 258 0.95 1.63 -16.65
C PRO A 258 -0.47 1.17 -17.01
N ASP A 259 -0.63 -0.12 -17.27
CA ASP A 259 -1.92 -0.80 -17.38
C ASP A 259 -1.83 -2.21 -16.77
N ALA A 260 -2.85 -3.06 -16.97
CA ALA A 260 -2.90 -4.41 -16.42
C ALA A 260 -1.82 -5.38 -16.96
N ASP A 261 -1.16 -5.04 -18.08
CA ASP A 261 -0.03 -5.77 -18.67
C ASP A 261 1.32 -5.07 -18.39
N THR A 262 1.30 -3.79 -17.98
CA THR A 262 2.50 -2.98 -17.60
C THR A 262 2.43 -2.39 -16.17
N PRO A 263 2.07 -3.16 -15.11
CA PRO A 263 1.96 -2.62 -13.76
C PRO A 263 3.31 -2.13 -13.23
N LEU A 264 3.29 -1.06 -12.43
CA LEU A 264 4.46 -0.36 -11.91
C LEU A 264 4.48 -0.33 -10.37
N LEU A 265 5.53 -0.91 -9.79
CA LEU A 265 5.94 -0.74 -8.41
C LEU A 265 7.02 0.35 -8.33
N ILE A 266 6.83 1.34 -7.46
CA ILE A 266 7.84 2.37 -7.17
C ILE A 266 8.27 2.21 -5.71
N ASN A 267 9.47 1.68 -5.48
CA ASN A 267 10.06 1.55 -4.15
C ASN A 267 10.80 2.85 -3.81
N VAL A 268 10.32 3.57 -2.79
CA VAL A 268 10.87 4.86 -2.37
C VAL A 268 11.73 4.67 -1.11
N ASP A 269 13.03 4.87 -1.27
CA ASP A 269 14.02 4.79 -0.19
C ASP A 269 14.10 6.13 0.55
N THR A 270 13.72 6.12 1.82
CA THR A 270 13.77 7.31 2.69
C THR A 270 14.92 7.24 3.72
N SER A 271 15.84 6.29 3.58
CA SER A 271 16.94 6.10 4.55
C SER A 271 17.95 7.26 4.55
N GLY A 272 18.12 7.96 3.42
CA GLY A 272 19.00 9.14 3.30
C GLY A 272 18.57 10.33 4.17
N THR A 273 17.27 10.52 4.34
CA THR A 273 16.66 11.52 5.24
C THR A 273 16.32 10.98 6.63
N GLY A 274 16.62 9.70 6.91
CA GLY A 274 16.34 9.07 8.21
C GLY A 274 14.92 8.55 8.39
N GLY A 275 14.19 8.30 7.29
CA GLY A 275 12.81 7.81 7.29
C GLY A 275 11.76 8.92 7.22
N GLU A 276 12.14 10.16 6.91
CA GLU A 276 11.22 11.30 6.78
C GLU A 276 11.21 11.86 5.35
N MET A 277 10.04 12.08 4.76
CA MET A 277 9.91 12.73 3.46
C MET A 277 8.87 13.86 3.48
N GLU A 278 9.30 15.04 3.02
CA GLU A 278 8.41 16.10 2.55
C GLU A 278 8.43 16.05 1.01
N TRP A 279 7.29 15.72 0.40
CA TRP A 279 7.17 15.43 -1.03
C TRP A 279 6.48 16.58 -1.75
N ASP A 280 7.25 17.28 -2.59
CA ASP A 280 6.75 18.20 -3.61
C ASP A 280 6.57 17.41 -4.91
N VAL A 281 5.33 16.99 -5.17
CA VAL A 281 4.98 15.96 -6.18
C VAL A 281 5.27 16.49 -7.59
N LYS A 282 6.19 15.84 -8.31
CA LYS A 282 6.56 16.27 -9.67
C LYS A 282 5.56 15.76 -10.70
N SER A 283 5.41 16.53 -11.78
CA SER A 283 4.41 16.22 -12.81
C SER A 283 4.66 14.86 -13.46
N GLN A 284 3.60 14.06 -13.58
CA GLN A 284 3.66 12.67 -14.02
C GLN A 284 3.34 12.59 -15.52
N ALA A 285 4.25 13.16 -16.31
CA ALA A 285 4.02 13.48 -17.71
C ALA A 285 3.75 12.22 -18.57
N GLY A 286 2.51 12.09 -19.04
CA GLY A 286 2.06 11.00 -19.91
C GLY A 286 1.03 10.06 -19.29
N ILE A 287 0.67 10.24 -18.02
CA ILE A 287 -0.37 9.45 -17.34
C ILE A 287 -1.51 10.35 -16.79
N SER A 288 -2.48 9.73 -16.11
CA SER A 288 -3.69 10.27 -15.49
C SER A 288 -4.32 9.16 -14.62
N GLY A 289 -5.38 9.42 -13.85
CA GLY A 289 -6.08 8.38 -13.07
C GLY A 289 -6.54 7.14 -13.85
N ASN A 290 -6.62 7.20 -15.18
CA ASN A 290 -6.80 6.02 -16.04
C ASN A 290 -5.66 4.97 -15.92
N GLN A 291 -4.51 5.37 -15.36
CA GLN A 291 -3.30 4.58 -15.14
C GLN A 291 -3.04 4.33 -13.64
N ALA A 292 -3.51 5.21 -12.74
CA ALA A 292 -3.32 5.12 -11.30
C ALA A 292 -3.63 3.74 -10.66
N PRO A 293 -4.69 3.01 -11.05
CA PRO A 293 -4.95 1.64 -10.54
C PRO A 293 -3.81 0.63 -10.77
N TYR A 294 -2.82 0.95 -11.61
CA TYR A 294 -1.69 0.07 -11.94
C TYR A 294 -0.35 0.60 -11.42
N ILE A 295 -0.37 1.63 -10.55
CA ILE A 295 0.80 2.24 -9.91
C ILE A 295 0.69 2.09 -8.38
N ILE A 296 1.77 1.64 -7.74
CA ILE A 296 1.89 1.63 -6.28
C ILE A 296 3.21 2.26 -5.82
N TRP A 297 3.12 3.24 -4.93
CA TRP A 297 4.22 3.91 -4.26
C TRP A 297 4.47 3.25 -2.91
N ASN A 298 5.53 2.45 -2.83
CA ASN A 298 5.88 1.66 -1.66
C ASN A 298 6.90 2.39 -0.78
N PHE A 299 6.43 2.90 0.35
CA PHE A 299 7.17 3.64 1.38
C PHE A 299 7.42 2.72 2.59
N ASN A 300 8.17 1.64 2.34
CA ASN A 300 8.30 0.50 3.25
C ASN A 300 8.89 0.83 4.63
N ASP A 301 9.88 1.73 4.71
CA ASP A 301 10.55 2.09 5.97
C ASP A 301 10.32 3.56 6.40
N THR A 302 9.45 4.27 5.70
CA THR A 302 9.13 5.66 5.96
C THR A 302 8.30 5.80 7.24
N THR A 303 8.76 6.69 8.13
CA THR A 303 8.12 6.98 9.42
C THR A 303 7.38 8.33 9.43
N ARG A 304 7.72 9.25 8.52
CA ARG A 304 6.95 10.47 8.25
C ARG A 304 6.85 10.71 6.76
N LEU A 305 5.63 10.87 6.24
CA LEU A 305 5.37 11.28 4.85
C LEU A 305 4.45 12.49 4.84
N ARG A 306 4.92 13.63 4.30
CA ARG A 306 4.11 14.83 4.13
C ARG A 306 4.05 15.22 2.66
N LEU A 307 2.86 15.24 2.06
CA LEU A 307 2.66 15.94 0.78
C LEU A 307 2.66 17.45 1.06
N THR A 308 3.56 18.19 0.42
CA THR A 308 3.76 19.64 0.66
C THR A 308 3.33 20.53 -0.49
N GLY A 309 3.04 19.96 -1.66
CA GLY A 309 2.70 20.67 -2.88
C GLY A 309 2.95 19.80 -4.11
N GLY A 310 2.86 20.43 -5.29
CA GLY A 310 3.25 19.83 -6.56
C GLY A 310 2.09 19.65 -7.55
N ASP A 311 2.03 18.46 -8.15
CA ASP A 311 0.99 17.96 -9.05
C ASP A 311 0.16 16.85 -8.36
N THR A 312 -0.77 16.20 -9.06
CA THR A 312 -1.51 15.03 -8.52
C THR A 312 -0.58 13.83 -8.25
N VAL A 313 -0.83 13.10 -7.16
CA VAL A 313 -0.26 11.76 -6.95
C VAL A 313 -1.10 10.73 -7.72
N GLU A 314 -0.56 10.28 -8.85
CA GLU A 314 -1.08 9.16 -9.63
C GLU A 314 -0.68 7.83 -8.99
N GLY A 315 -1.65 7.08 -8.47
CA GLY A 315 -1.45 5.74 -7.91
C GLY A 315 -1.55 5.65 -6.39
N SER A 316 -1.64 4.42 -5.89
CA SER A 316 -1.85 4.17 -4.46
C SER A 316 -0.57 4.29 -3.62
N ILE A 317 -0.67 4.90 -2.45
CA ILE A 317 0.41 5.06 -1.45
C ILE A 317 0.32 3.92 -0.43
N LEU A 318 1.39 3.13 -0.31
CA LEU A 318 1.57 2.12 0.73
C LEU A 318 2.69 2.56 1.69
N ALA A 319 2.32 3.21 2.80
CA ALA A 319 3.22 3.74 3.82
C ALA A 319 2.84 3.25 5.23
N PRO A 320 2.80 1.92 5.48
CA PRO A 320 2.08 1.33 6.63
C PRO A 320 2.69 1.64 8.00
N ASP A 321 3.88 2.22 8.07
CA ASP A 321 4.53 2.69 9.31
C ASP A 321 4.63 4.22 9.41
N ALA A 322 4.16 4.96 8.41
CA ALA A 322 4.31 6.41 8.34
C ALA A 322 3.21 7.19 9.08
N ASP A 323 3.61 8.23 9.80
CA ASP A 323 2.75 9.37 10.10
C ASP A 323 2.57 10.18 8.81
N TYR A 324 1.42 9.99 8.15
CA TYR A 324 1.03 10.68 6.92
C TYR A 324 0.38 12.03 7.20
N SER A 325 0.73 13.04 6.39
CA SER A 325 0.02 14.32 6.37
C SER A 325 -0.06 14.87 4.95
N ASP A 326 -1.18 15.51 4.62
CA ASP A 326 -1.38 16.17 3.34
C ASP A 326 -1.77 17.63 3.54
N ILE A 327 -0.97 18.54 2.96
CA ILE A 327 -1.29 19.97 2.80
C ILE A 327 -1.13 20.43 1.34
N SER A 328 -0.97 19.48 0.39
CA SER A 328 -0.94 19.82 -1.02
C SER A 328 -2.35 20.19 -1.48
N PRO A 329 -2.55 21.26 -2.25
CA PRO A 329 -3.85 21.55 -2.87
C PRO A 329 -4.10 20.70 -4.14
N THR A 330 -3.36 19.61 -4.33
CA THR A 330 -3.48 18.66 -5.44
C THR A 330 -3.85 17.27 -4.94
N ASN A 331 -4.50 16.49 -5.80
CA ASN A 331 -5.23 15.30 -5.38
C ASN A 331 -4.34 14.07 -5.25
N VAL A 332 -4.85 13.05 -4.55
CA VAL A 332 -4.35 11.68 -4.63
C VAL A 332 -5.35 10.87 -5.45
N GLU A 333 -4.97 10.52 -6.68
CA GLU A 333 -5.73 9.61 -7.53
C GLU A 333 -5.29 8.18 -7.17
N GLY A 334 -5.83 7.63 -6.07
CA GLY A 334 -5.40 6.33 -5.53
C GLY A 334 -5.88 6.03 -4.10
N GLN A 335 -5.43 4.90 -3.54
CA GLN A 335 -5.63 4.56 -2.12
C GLN A 335 -4.46 5.06 -1.25
N ILE A 336 -4.73 5.37 0.01
CA ILE A 336 -3.72 5.73 1.02
C ILE A 336 -3.75 4.70 2.16
N VAL A 337 -2.63 3.99 2.36
CA VAL A 337 -2.38 3.19 3.56
C VAL A 337 -1.30 3.88 4.39
N ALA A 338 -1.65 4.24 5.63
CA ALA A 338 -0.76 4.97 6.55
C ALA A 338 -0.94 4.49 7.99
N ARG A 339 0.04 4.75 8.86
CA ARG A 339 -0.10 4.45 10.29
C ARG A 339 -0.99 5.47 11.00
N ASN A 340 -0.67 6.75 10.85
CA ASN A 340 -1.55 7.88 11.21
C ASN A 340 -1.80 8.73 9.95
N ALA A 341 -2.91 9.46 9.90
CA ALA A 341 -3.21 10.33 8.75
C ALA A 341 -3.83 11.67 9.16
N ASN A 342 -3.20 12.78 8.75
CA ASN A 342 -3.84 14.10 8.66
C ASN A 342 -4.24 14.36 7.21
N LEU A 343 -5.53 14.26 6.91
CA LEU A 343 -6.08 14.60 5.59
C LEU A 343 -6.48 16.08 5.61
N GLY A 344 -5.58 16.93 5.10
CA GLY A 344 -5.58 18.38 5.34
C GLY A 344 -5.03 18.77 6.72
N GLU A 345 -4.83 20.08 6.95
CA GLU A 345 -4.50 20.63 8.26
C GLU A 345 -5.39 21.83 8.65
N VAL A 346 -5.22 22.35 9.88
CA VAL A 346 -6.08 23.42 10.42
C VAL A 346 -5.66 24.78 9.84
N GLY A 347 -6.18 25.09 8.65
CA GLY A 347 -5.92 26.34 7.93
C GLY A 347 -5.19 26.17 6.60
N GLU A 348 -4.74 24.96 6.28
CA GLU A 348 -4.19 24.56 4.99
C GLU A 348 -5.04 23.42 4.42
N ASN A 349 -5.49 23.55 3.18
CA ASN A 349 -6.32 22.53 2.53
C ASN A 349 -5.42 21.49 1.87
N GLY A 350 -5.60 20.22 2.24
CA GLY A 350 -5.05 19.08 1.49
C GLY A 350 -5.80 18.83 0.19
N GLY A 351 -5.47 17.73 -0.49
CA GLY A 351 -6.06 17.33 -1.76
C GLY A 351 -7.42 16.65 -1.59
N GLU A 352 -8.11 16.42 -2.70
CA GLU A 352 -9.20 15.44 -2.75
C GLU A 352 -8.57 14.03 -2.92
N ILE A 353 -9.18 12.99 -2.33
CA ILE A 353 -8.78 11.60 -2.58
C ILE A 353 -9.79 10.97 -3.55
N HIS A 354 -9.36 10.65 -4.76
CA HIS A 354 -10.23 10.09 -5.82
C HIS A 354 -10.19 8.56 -5.85
N ASP A 355 -11.30 7.93 -6.26
CA ASP A 355 -11.47 6.47 -6.21
C ASP A 355 -10.79 5.77 -7.40
N PHE A 356 -9.47 5.60 -7.29
CA PHE A 356 -8.65 4.79 -8.19
C PHE A 356 -8.04 3.59 -7.44
N PRO A 357 -8.85 2.61 -7.01
CA PRO A 357 -8.39 1.48 -6.21
C PRO A 357 -7.36 0.63 -6.99
N PHE A 358 -6.33 0.15 -6.30
CA PHE A 358 -5.25 -0.59 -6.93
C PHE A 358 -5.79 -1.92 -7.51
N ALA A 359 -5.54 -2.14 -8.80
CA ALA A 359 -6.16 -3.19 -9.62
C ALA A 359 -5.14 -4.14 -10.28
N ALA A 360 -3.85 -3.99 -9.95
CA ALA A 360 -2.80 -4.92 -10.38
C ALA A 360 -2.50 -6.02 -9.34
N GLU A 361 -1.86 -7.09 -9.82
CA GLU A 361 -1.35 -8.19 -9.00
C GLU A 361 0.17 -8.32 -9.20
N PRO A 362 1.00 -7.41 -8.62
CA PRO A 362 2.46 -7.46 -8.74
C PRO A 362 3.04 -8.82 -8.33
N ALA A 363 4.01 -9.30 -9.10
CA ALA A 363 4.57 -10.65 -9.00
C ALA A 363 6.10 -10.60 -8.90
N CYS A 364 6.62 -10.71 -7.68
CA CYS A 364 8.06 -10.72 -7.41
C CYS A 364 8.69 -12.07 -7.76
N GLU A 365 9.08 -12.26 -9.02
CA GLU A 365 9.80 -13.46 -9.45
C GLU A 365 11.08 -13.66 -8.62
N ALA A 366 11.16 -14.80 -7.93
CA ALA A 366 12.25 -15.06 -7.00
C ALA A 366 13.61 -15.11 -7.72
N HIS A 367 14.48 -14.15 -7.37
CA HIS A 367 15.82 -14.03 -7.95
C HIS A 367 16.62 -15.33 -7.84
N ILE A 368 17.04 -15.86 -9.00
CA ILE A 368 17.95 -17.00 -9.05
C ILE A 368 19.36 -16.50 -8.70
N LEU A 369 19.72 -16.58 -7.41
CA LEU A 369 21.12 -16.44 -7.00
C LEU A 369 21.98 -17.43 -7.82
N PRO A 370 23.03 -16.98 -8.53
CA PRO A 370 23.82 -17.85 -9.38
C PRO A 370 24.52 -18.92 -8.55
N SER A 371 24.13 -20.18 -8.75
CA SER A 371 24.66 -21.30 -7.98
C SER A 371 26.16 -21.47 -8.25
N TYR A 372 26.99 -21.11 -7.27
CA TYR A 372 28.43 -21.33 -7.32
C TYR A 372 28.75 -22.84 -7.33
N ASP A 373 28.97 -23.40 -8.51
CA ASP A 373 29.60 -24.72 -8.67
C ASP A 373 31.09 -24.63 -8.30
N GLY A 374 31.36 -24.58 -6.99
CA GLY A 374 32.69 -24.51 -6.39
C GLY A 374 33.48 -25.82 -6.45
N SER A 375 33.39 -26.58 -7.55
CA SER A 375 34.03 -27.89 -7.71
C SER A 375 35.52 -27.80 -8.02
N THR A 376 36.30 -27.30 -7.05
CA THR A 376 37.78 -27.37 -7.05
C THR A 376 38.25 -28.33 -5.97
N GLY A 377 38.22 -29.63 -6.27
CA GLY A 377 38.72 -30.67 -5.38
C GLY A 377 40.26 -30.74 -5.37
N GLU A 378 40.90 -30.21 -4.33
CA GLU A 378 42.29 -30.51 -4.01
C GLU A 378 42.36 -31.51 -2.85
N THR A 379 43.06 -32.63 -3.05
CA THR A 379 43.13 -33.73 -2.07
C THR A 379 44.49 -33.72 -1.36
N THR A 380 44.51 -33.38 -0.08
CA THR A 380 45.68 -33.58 0.78
C THR A 380 45.33 -34.35 2.05
N THR A 381 46.01 -35.48 2.26
CA THR A 381 45.92 -36.31 3.46
C THR A 381 46.97 -35.89 4.49
N GLY A 382 46.59 -35.74 5.77
CA GLY A 382 47.52 -35.45 6.87
C GLY A 382 46.95 -35.91 8.22
N ASP A 383 47.74 -36.68 8.97
CA ASP A 383 47.31 -37.40 10.17
C ASP A 383 46.99 -36.52 11.39
N SER A 384 46.13 -37.05 12.27
CA SER A 384 46.00 -36.60 13.65
C SER A 384 47.14 -37.13 14.53
N PRO A 385 47.53 -36.39 15.57
CA PRO A 385 47.65 -37.04 16.87
C PRO A 385 46.96 -36.27 18.03
N SER A 386 46.85 -36.94 19.17
CA SER A 386 46.12 -36.52 20.36
C SER A 386 46.92 -35.66 21.35
N SER A 387 46.21 -34.94 22.23
CA SER A 387 46.71 -34.28 23.46
C SER A 387 47.35 -35.27 24.45
N PRO A 388 48.17 -34.84 25.44
CA PRO A 388 47.58 -34.47 26.75
C PRO A 388 48.31 -33.42 27.64
N ASP A 389 47.51 -32.78 28.52
CA ASP A 389 47.76 -32.43 29.94
C ASP A 389 48.75 -31.32 30.40
N GLY A 390 48.42 -30.69 31.55
CA GLY A 390 49.37 -30.12 32.53
C GLY A 390 49.50 -28.59 32.67
N GLY A 391 49.01 -28.01 33.78
CA GLY A 391 49.47 -26.68 34.26
C GLY A 391 48.48 -25.87 35.12
N THR A 392 48.68 -25.82 36.45
CA THR A 392 47.84 -25.08 37.42
C THR A 392 48.58 -24.05 38.26
N ASP A 393 47.86 -22.99 38.65
CA ASP A 393 48.04 -22.14 39.84
C ASP A 393 49.14 -21.04 39.82
N GLY A 394 48.90 -19.96 40.60
CA GLY A 394 49.78 -18.79 40.75
C GLY A 394 49.03 -17.46 40.96
N THR A 395 48.74 -17.08 42.22
CA THR A 395 47.97 -15.88 42.59
C THR A 395 48.83 -14.72 43.18
N THR A 396 48.22 -13.52 43.30
CA THR A 396 48.61 -12.38 44.20
C THR A 396 49.93 -11.65 43.87
N ASP A 397 50.15 -10.37 44.21
CA ASP A 397 49.34 -9.32 44.89
C ASP A 397 49.75 -7.91 44.35
N GLY A 398 48.99 -6.84 44.65
CA GLY A 398 49.27 -5.47 44.14
C GLY A 398 48.42 -4.29 44.67
N SER A 399 47.87 -4.35 45.89
CA SER A 399 47.12 -3.25 46.57
C SER A 399 48.05 -2.12 47.10
N THR A 400 47.69 -0.84 47.31
CA THR A 400 46.43 -0.01 47.23
C THR A 400 46.83 1.39 46.66
N ASP A 401 46.20 2.59 46.76
CA ASP A 401 45.05 3.25 47.44
C ASP A 401 44.66 4.52 46.60
N GLY A 402 43.54 5.25 46.78
CA GLY A 402 42.51 5.22 47.83
C GLY A 402 41.33 6.21 47.60
N THR A 403 40.90 6.89 48.67
CA THR A 403 39.62 7.65 48.85
C THR A 403 39.83 9.18 49.10
N THR A 404 38.88 10.10 49.39
CA THR A 404 37.53 10.04 50.04
C THR A 404 36.74 11.39 49.91
N GLU A 405 35.43 11.35 50.23
CA GLU A 405 34.49 12.41 50.70
C GLU A 405 33.92 13.54 49.79
N ASP A 406 32.65 13.85 50.08
CA ASP A 406 31.75 14.94 49.65
C ASP A 406 31.49 15.85 50.91
N PRO A 407 30.44 16.69 51.11
CA PRO A 407 29.59 17.52 50.24
C PRO A 407 29.62 19.02 50.66
N THR A 408 28.63 19.86 50.22
CA THR A 408 27.74 20.71 51.09
C THR A 408 27.19 21.99 50.42
N ASP A 409 25.85 22.01 50.21
CA ASP A 409 24.81 23.08 50.42
C ASP A 409 25.02 24.59 50.07
N GLY A 410 23.90 25.29 49.74
CA GLY A 410 23.84 26.75 49.52
C GLY A 410 22.48 27.30 49.05
N THR A 411 21.96 28.35 49.71
CA THR A 411 20.58 28.92 49.57
C THR A 411 20.59 30.47 49.71
N THR A 412 19.52 31.30 49.53
CA THR A 412 18.04 31.13 49.50
C THR A 412 17.34 32.31 48.74
N ASP A 413 16.03 32.19 48.47
CA ASP A 413 15.01 33.27 48.26
C ASP A 413 15.00 34.12 46.96
N GLY A 414 13.80 34.63 46.57
CA GLY A 414 13.68 35.55 45.39
C GLY A 414 12.30 35.97 44.80
N THR A 415 11.15 35.75 45.45
CA THR A 415 9.81 36.35 45.20
C THR A 415 9.42 37.06 43.86
N THR A 416 8.35 36.56 43.24
CA THR A 416 7.13 37.28 42.74
C THR A 416 7.24 38.58 41.91
N ASP A 417 6.67 38.60 40.69
CA ASP A 417 5.44 39.36 40.38
C ASP A 417 4.85 39.07 38.98
N GLY A 418 3.66 39.61 38.70
CA GLY A 418 2.76 39.27 37.58
C GLY A 418 2.88 40.12 36.29
N PRO A 419 1.88 40.04 35.38
CA PRO A 419 2.03 40.40 33.97
C PRO A 419 1.64 41.83 33.60
N ASP A 420 2.19 42.32 32.48
CA ASP A 420 1.69 43.46 31.71
C ASP A 420 1.53 43.06 30.22
N ASP A 421 0.28 43.11 29.75
CA ASP A 421 -0.10 43.42 28.36
C ASP A 421 -0.95 44.71 28.44
N PRO A 422 -0.69 45.70 27.59
CA PRO A 422 -1.80 46.09 26.74
C PRO A 422 -1.38 46.51 25.32
N THR A 423 -2.00 45.84 24.34
CA THR A 423 -2.70 46.43 23.17
C THR A 423 -2.07 47.61 22.42
N ASP A 424 -1.98 47.48 21.10
CA ASP A 424 -2.48 48.57 20.24
C ASP A 424 -3.27 47.99 19.05
N SER A 425 -4.10 48.82 18.44
CA SER A 425 -5.12 48.42 17.46
C SER A 425 -5.19 49.41 16.30
N ASP A 426 -5.19 48.91 15.06
CA ASP A 426 -5.47 49.73 13.87
C ASP A 426 -6.65 49.16 13.08
N GLU A 427 -7.64 50.02 12.81
CA GLU A 427 -8.78 49.70 11.93
C GLU A 427 -8.36 49.78 10.45
N TYR A 428 -8.83 48.84 9.64
CA TYR A 428 -9.14 49.19 8.25
C TYR A 428 -10.50 48.64 7.80
N SER A 429 -11.33 49.52 7.25
CA SER A 429 -12.73 49.24 6.94
C SER A 429 -12.93 48.75 5.52
N GLY A 430 -13.60 47.60 5.40
CA GLY A 430 -13.61 46.77 4.20
C GLY A 430 -14.33 47.30 2.96
N VAL A 431 -14.19 46.51 1.90
CA VAL A 431 -14.98 46.58 0.66
C VAL A 431 -15.62 45.21 0.43
N ARG A 432 -16.84 45.17 -0.09
CA ARG A 432 -17.54 43.92 -0.45
C ARG A 432 -16.96 43.31 -1.73
N GLY A 433 -16.79 41.99 -1.72
CA GLY A 433 -16.67 41.18 -2.93
C GLY A 433 -17.22 39.79 -2.66
N ASP A 434 -18.34 39.43 -3.29
CA ASP A 434 -18.66 38.02 -3.54
C ASP A 434 -17.55 37.44 -4.42
N HIS A 435 -16.99 36.28 -4.06
CA HIS A 435 -16.50 35.24 -4.97
C HIS A 435 -16.02 34.04 -4.14
N LEU A 436 -16.91 33.07 -3.90
CA LEU A 436 -16.49 31.72 -3.59
C LEU A 436 -15.86 31.10 -4.85
N ALA A 437 -14.79 30.32 -4.70
CA ALA A 437 -14.27 29.52 -5.79
C ALA A 437 -15.32 28.46 -6.17
N THR A 438 -15.53 28.25 -7.46
CA THR A 438 -16.40 27.20 -8.00
C THR A 438 -15.63 26.51 -9.12
N THR A 439 -14.98 25.41 -8.78
CA THR A 439 -14.12 24.61 -9.67
C THR A 439 -14.82 23.35 -10.19
N GLY A 440 -16.15 23.35 -10.27
CA GLY A 440 -16.91 22.31 -10.94
C GLY A 440 -16.59 22.27 -12.45
N SER A 441 -15.85 21.26 -12.88
CA SER A 441 -15.39 21.03 -14.26
C SER A 441 -16.52 20.56 -15.18
N GLY A 442 -17.45 21.47 -15.50
CA GLY A 442 -18.68 21.16 -16.23
C GLY A 442 -18.45 20.53 -17.63
N LEU A 443 -18.87 19.27 -17.78
CA LEU A 443 -18.86 18.50 -19.05
C LEU A 443 -19.82 19.10 -20.11
N GLY A 444 -19.36 20.17 -20.76
CA GLY A 444 -20.12 21.02 -21.68
C GLY A 444 -20.14 20.57 -23.14
N ALA A 445 -20.95 19.54 -23.44
CA ALA A 445 -21.60 19.29 -24.73
C ALA A 445 -20.74 19.24 -26.04
N PHE A 446 -20.44 18.02 -26.51
CA PHE A 446 -20.33 17.73 -27.95
C PHE A 446 -21.59 17.00 -28.44
N VAL A 447 -22.50 17.72 -29.10
CA VAL A 447 -23.74 17.14 -29.70
C VAL A 447 -23.82 17.47 -31.20
N ILE A 448 -23.04 16.73 -31.99
CA ILE A 448 -23.23 16.53 -33.43
C ILE A 448 -22.81 15.07 -33.70
N GLY A 449 -23.57 14.22 -34.38
CA GLY A 449 -24.84 14.43 -35.08
C GLY A 449 -24.98 13.46 -36.26
N ALA A 450 -25.07 12.15 -36.00
CA ALA A 450 -24.93 11.10 -37.02
C ALA A 450 -26.01 10.01 -36.93
N ALA A 451 -27.28 10.37 -37.14
CA ALA A 451 -28.38 9.40 -37.19
C ALA A 451 -28.58 8.83 -38.61
N SER A 452 -28.03 7.64 -38.93
CA SER A 452 -28.63 6.69 -39.90
C SER A 452 -27.80 5.41 -40.12
N LEU A 453 -28.28 4.27 -39.61
CA LEU A 453 -28.36 3.02 -40.38
C LEU A 453 -29.33 2.03 -39.70
N VAL A 454 -30.22 1.43 -40.49
CA VAL A 454 -31.38 0.66 -39.99
C VAL A 454 -31.34 -0.77 -40.53
N THR A 455 -31.25 -1.73 -39.60
CA THR A 455 -31.62 -3.15 -39.72
C THR A 455 -31.37 -3.91 -41.03
N VAL A 456 -30.24 -4.63 -41.13
CA VAL A 456 -30.19 -6.00 -41.71
C VAL A 456 -29.15 -6.81 -40.93
N GLY A 457 -29.53 -7.90 -40.26
CA GLY A 457 -28.56 -8.67 -39.45
C GLY A 457 -28.99 -10.02 -38.84
N ALA A 458 -30.21 -10.52 -39.07
CA ALA A 458 -30.77 -11.64 -38.29
C ALA A 458 -31.44 -12.76 -39.12
N VAL A 459 -30.86 -13.14 -40.27
CA VAL A 459 -31.40 -14.25 -41.12
C VAL A 459 -30.30 -15.22 -41.63
N ALA A 460 -29.03 -14.81 -41.66
CA ALA A 460 -27.97 -15.49 -42.42
C ALA A 460 -27.34 -16.74 -41.76
N MET A 461 -27.93 -17.33 -40.70
CA MET A 461 -27.31 -18.44 -39.95
C MET A 461 -28.20 -19.69 -39.78
N PHE A 462 -29.02 -20.03 -40.77
CA PHE A 462 -29.80 -21.29 -40.76
C PHE A 462 -29.69 -22.16 -42.02
N SER A 463 -28.88 -21.77 -43.00
CA SER A 463 -28.76 -22.42 -44.32
C SER A 463 -27.52 -23.30 -44.51
N ALA A 464 -26.61 -23.37 -43.54
CA ALA A 464 -25.31 -24.04 -43.65
C ALA A 464 -25.26 -25.51 -43.20
N ARG A 465 -26.41 -26.16 -42.89
CA ARG A 465 -26.43 -27.51 -42.27
C ARG A 465 -27.27 -28.58 -43.00
N ARG A 466 -27.56 -28.39 -44.31
CA ARG A 466 -28.21 -29.41 -45.17
C ARG A 466 -27.66 -29.38 -46.61
N ARG A 467 -26.56 -30.11 -46.85
CA ARG A 467 -26.17 -30.76 -48.13
C ARG A 467 -24.82 -31.48 -48.04
N ARG A 468 -24.81 -32.70 -47.47
CA ARG A 468 -23.79 -33.74 -47.68
C ARG A 468 -24.42 -35.11 -47.41
N THR A 469 -25.06 -35.65 -48.43
CA THR A 469 -25.46 -37.06 -48.53
C THR A 469 -25.83 -37.32 -50.00
N ASP A 470 -25.34 -38.44 -50.51
CA ASP A 470 -25.82 -39.23 -51.66
C ASP A 470 -25.99 -38.57 -53.04
N GLU A 471 -25.10 -38.94 -53.97
CA GLU A 471 -25.47 -39.33 -55.34
C GLU A 471 -24.55 -40.51 -55.78
N PRO A 472 -25.09 -41.64 -56.28
CA PRO A 472 -24.29 -42.83 -56.62
C PRO A 472 -24.18 -43.11 -58.14
N ASP A 473 -23.00 -43.56 -58.59
CA ASP A 473 -22.76 -44.78 -59.38
C ASP A 473 -21.25 -45.03 -59.55
#